data_AF-A0AAE0E5Y9-F1
#
_entry.id   AF-A0AAE0E5Y9-F1
#
_cell.length_a   1.000
_cell.length_b   1.000
_cell.length_c   1.000
_cell.angle_alpha   90.00
_cell.angle_beta   90.00
_cell.angle_gamma   90.00
#
_symmetry.space_group_name_H-M   'P 1'
#
loop_
_entity.id
_entity.type
_entity.pdbx_description
1 polymer ?
#
loop_
_entity_poly.entity_id
_entity_poly.type
_entity_poly.pdbx_seq_one_letter_code
_entity_poly.pdbx_strand_id
1 'polypeptide(L)'
;MTKNGGSNLVAVGFNKEACRKACMRMIILDELPFSFVEGEGFREFCSVACPKFGPPSRRAVARDIYQLYLDEKESLKRLFTTSRQRVCLTTDTWTSLQNVNYMVVKSHFINSEW
;
A
#
# COMPACT_ATOMS: atom_id res chain seq x y z
N MET A 1 19.67 28.61 -37.35
CA MET A 1 19.92 27.40 -36.53
C MET A 1 18.82 27.31 -35.48
N THR A 2 17.73 26.61 -35.76
CA THR A 2 16.63 26.36 -34.81
C THR A 2 16.76 24.92 -34.30
N LYS A 3 17.16 24.76 -33.04
CA LYS A 3 17.17 23.47 -32.34
C LYS A 3 15.72 23.09 -32.04
N ASN A 4 15.20 22.09 -32.75
CA ASN A 4 13.90 21.52 -32.46
C ASN A 4 14.04 20.61 -31.24
N GLY A 5 13.58 21.06 -30.08
CA GLY A 5 13.49 20.26 -28.86
C GLY A 5 12.36 19.24 -29.01
N GLY A 6 12.68 18.07 -29.55
CA GLY A 6 11.73 16.97 -29.63
C GLY A 6 11.35 16.49 -28.23
N SER A 7 10.13 16.76 -27.80
CA SER A 7 9.53 16.09 -26.65
C SER A 7 9.31 14.63 -27.00
N ASN A 8 10.01 13.73 -26.32
CA ASN A 8 9.79 12.29 -26.44
C ASN A 8 8.43 11.94 -25.83
N LEU A 9 7.41 11.82 -26.67
CA LEU A 9 6.12 11.25 -26.29
C LEU A 9 6.28 9.74 -26.11
N VAL A 10 6.23 9.26 -24.86
CA VAL A 10 6.21 7.84 -24.55
C VAL A 10 4.74 7.41 -24.40
N ALA A 11 4.27 6.55 -25.31
CA ALA A 11 2.96 5.92 -25.15
C ALA A 11 3.03 4.89 -24.01
N VAL A 12 2.35 5.17 -22.91
CA VAL A 12 2.22 4.23 -21.79
C VAL A 12 0.97 3.36 -22.01
N GLY A 13 1.18 2.07 -22.25
CA GLY A 13 0.10 1.10 -22.38
C GLY A 13 -0.63 0.87 -21.05
N PHE A 14 -1.92 0.52 -21.11
CA PHE A 14 -2.67 0.10 -19.93
C PHE A 14 -2.04 -1.15 -19.29
N ASN A 15 -1.79 -1.08 -17.98
CA ASN A 15 -1.28 -2.19 -17.18
C ASN A 15 -2.21 -2.42 -15.99
N LYS A 16 -2.92 -3.55 -16.00
CA LYS A 16 -3.94 -3.89 -15.00
C LYS A 16 -3.34 -4.06 -13.61
N GLU A 17 -2.19 -4.71 -13.54
CA GLU A 17 -1.48 -5.01 -12.29
C GLU A 17 -0.96 -3.70 -11.66
N ALA A 18 -0.49 -2.76 -12.46
CA ALA A 18 -0.07 -1.44 -12.00
C ALA A 18 -1.25 -0.65 -11.40
N CYS A 19 -2.39 -0.59 -12.09
CA CYS A 19 -3.60 0.05 -11.56
C CYS A 19 -4.08 -0.63 -10.27
N ARG A 20 -4.04 -1.96 -10.20
CA ARG A 20 -4.41 -2.71 -9.00
C ARG A 20 -3.49 -2.38 -7.82
N LYS A 21 -2.17 -2.34 -8.03
CA LYS A 21 -1.19 -1.93 -7.01
C LYS A 21 -1.40 -0.49 -6.56
N ALA A 22 -1.67 0.44 -7.47
CA ALA A 22 -1.97 1.83 -7.13
C ALA A 22 -3.24 1.94 -6.27
N CYS A 23 -4.30 1.21 -6.64
CA CYS A 23 -5.54 1.14 -5.87
C CYS A 23 -5.32 0.60 -4.44
N MET A 24 -4.55 -0.48 -4.29
CA MET A 24 -4.18 -0.98 -2.96
C MET A 24 -3.39 0.04 -2.14
N ARG A 25 -2.42 0.73 -2.77
CA ARG A 25 -1.62 1.76 -2.09
C ARG A 25 -2.49 2.92 -1.61
N MET A 26 -3.44 3.39 -2.40
CA MET A 26 -4.40 4.42 -1.99
C MET A 26 -5.17 3.97 -0.74
N ILE A 27 -5.68 2.74 -0.72
CA ILE A 27 -6.41 2.20 0.43
C ILE A 27 -5.55 2.17 1.70
N ILE A 28 -4.27 1.80 1.57
CA ILE A 28 -3.34 1.72 2.70
C ILE A 28 -2.93 3.13 3.19
N LEU A 29 -2.56 4.01 2.26
CA LEU A 29 -2.05 5.36 2.56
C LEU A 29 -3.13 6.26 3.16
N ASP A 30 -4.35 6.17 2.63
CA ASP A 30 -5.47 7.01 3.03
C ASP A 30 -6.36 6.32 4.09
N GLU A 31 -5.93 5.16 4.60
CA GLU A 31 -6.62 4.36 5.61
C GLU A 31 -8.10 4.07 5.28
N LEU A 32 -8.39 3.84 4.00
CA LEU A 32 -9.75 3.64 3.52
C LEU A 32 -10.29 2.25 3.88
N PRO A 33 -11.61 2.11 4.11
CA PRO A 33 -12.23 0.80 4.23
C PRO A 33 -12.01 -0.05 2.97
N PHE A 34 -11.80 -1.36 3.10
CA PHE A 34 -11.66 -2.24 1.92
C PHE A 34 -12.91 -2.25 1.02
N SER A 35 -14.08 -1.89 1.54
CA SER A 35 -15.31 -1.73 0.76
C SER A 35 -15.32 -0.46 -0.11
N PHE A 36 -14.36 0.45 0.04
CA PHE A 36 -14.27 1.66 -0.75
C PHE A 36 -14.29 1.39 -2.26
N VAL A 37 -13.62 0.31 -2.70
CA VAL A 37 -13.57 -0.09 -4.11
C VAL A 37 -14.91 -0.53 -4.71
N GLU A 38 -15.88 -0.82 -3.85
CA GLU A 38 -17.24 -1.21 -4.24
C GLU A 38 -18.21 -0.02 -4.25
N GLY A 39 -17.78 1.14 -3.75
CA GLY A 39 -18.60 2.36 -3.75
C GLY A 39 -18.90 2.86 -5.16
N GLU A 40 -20.15 3.25 -5.40
CA GLU A 40 -20.64 3.68 -6.72
C GLU A 40 -19.79 4.83 -7.30
N GLY A 41 -19.52 5.87 -6.50
CA GLY A 41 -18.72 7.02 -6.94
C GLY A 41 -17.28 6.65 -7.34
N PHE A 42 -16.65 5.71 -6.63
CA PHE A 42 -15.31 5.25 -7.00
C PHE A 42 -15.33 4.43 -8.30
N ARG A 43 -16.35 3.60 -8.49
CA ARG A 43 -16.53 2.81 -9.71
C ARG A 43 -16.84 3.70 -10.92
N GLU A 44 -17.67 4.72 -10.73
CA GLU A 44 -17.94 5.74 -11.75
C GLU A 44 -16.65 6.49 -12.12
N PHE A 45 -15.91 6.99 -11.12
CA PHE A 45 -14.63 7.65 -11.33
C PHE A 45 -13.66 6.77 -12.14
N CYS A 46 -13.51 5.50 -11.76
CA CYS A 46 -12.66 4.55 -12.48
C CYS A 46 -13.15 4.32 -13.92
N SER A 47 -14.46 4.25 -14.14
CA SER A 47 -15.04 4.03 -15.47
C SER A 47 -14.73 5.18 -16.45
N VAL A 48 -14.64 6.41 -15.94
CA VAL A 48 -14.31 7.61 -16.73
C VAL A 48 -12.79 7.75 -16.88
N ALA A 49 -12.05 7.66 -15.78
CA ALA A 49 -10.60 7.91 -15.76
C ALA A 49 -9.79 6.77 -16.40
N CYS A 50 -10.20 5.52 -16.21
CA CYS A 50 -9.53 4.34 -16.75
C CYS A 50 -10.54 3.23 -17.07
N PRO A 51 -11.25 3.29 -18.21
CA PRO A 51 -12.32 2.34 -18.54
C PRO A 51 -11.90 0.86 -18.56
N LYS A 52 -10.61 0.58 -18.79
CA LYS A 52 -10.04 -0.78 -18.80
C LYS A 52 -9.78 -1.32 -17.40
N PHE A 53 -9.80 -0.48 -16.37
CA PHE A 53 -9.63 -0.88 -14.99
C PHE A 53 -10.98 -1.24 -14.36
N GLY A 54 -11.20 -2.54 -14.15
CA GLY A 54 -12.31 -3.03 -13.33
C GLY A 54 -11.89 -3.09 -11.85
N PRO A 55 -12.43 -2.23 -10.95
CA PRO A 55 -12.09 -2.27 -9.55
C PRO A 55 -12.34 -3.66 -8.93
N PRO A 56 -11.41 -4.17 -8.10
CA PRO A 56 -11.57 -5.46 -7.43
C PRO A 56 -12.73 -5.44 -6.42
N SER A 57 -13.16 -6.62 -5.96
CA SER A 57 -14.04 -6.72 -4.80
C SER A 57 -13.29 -6.46 -3.50
N ARG A 58 -14.01 -6.09 -2.44
CA ARG A 58 -13.45 -5.88 -1.10
C ARG A 58 -12.67 -7.10 -0.58
N ARG A 59 -13.14 -8.31 -0.93
CA ARG A 59 -12.49 -9.58 -0.53
C ARG A 59 -11.16 -9.78 -1.24
N ALA A 60 -11.10 -9.40 -2.52
CA ALA A 60 -9.88 -9.49 -3.29
C ALA A 60 -8.86 -8.45 -2.82
N VAL A 61 -9.29 -7.22 -2.55
CA VAL A 61 -8.43 -6.19 -1.92
C VAL A 61 -7.86 -6.67 -0.59
N ALA A 62 -8.72 -7.18 0.31
CA ALA A 62 -8.26 -7.66 1.61
C ALA A 62 -7.21 -8.78 1.48
N ARG A 63 -7.40 -9.71 0.54
CA ARG A 63 -6.45 -10.80 0.28
C ARG A 63 -5.11 -10.26 -0.23
N ASP A 64 -5.14 -9.33 -1.17
CA ASP A 64 -3.92 -8.81 -1.77
C ASP A 64 -3.13 -7.92 -0.80
N ILE A 65 -3.81 -7.09 -0.01
CA ILE A 65 -3.18 -6.29 1.05
C ILE A 65 -2.59 -7.22 2.12
N TYR A 66 -3.28 -8.30 2.47
CA TYR A 66 -2.73 -9.30 3.39
C TYR A 66 -1.47 -9.97 2.84
N GLN A 67 -1.44 -10.31 1.54
CA GLN A 67 -0.24 -10.85 0.91
C GLN A 67 0.90 -9.83 0.93
N LEU A 68 0.63 -8.57 0.60
CA LEU A 68 1.62 -7.49 0.68
C LEU A 68 2.19 -7.36 2.10
N TYR A 69 1.36 -7.44 3.13
CA TYR A 69 1.82 -7.46 4.51
C TYR A 69 2.77 -8.64 4.80
N LEU A 70 2.46 -9.84 4.32
CA LEU A 70 3.32 -11.00 4.51
C LEU A 70 4.68 -10.81 3.83
N ASP A 71 4.67 -10.29 2.61
CA ASP A 71 5.90 -10.03 1.83
C ASP A 71 6.78 -8.97 2.52
N GLU A 72 6.19 -7.86 2.97
CA GLU A 72 6.89 -6.80 3.70
C GLU A 72 7.40 -7.28 5.07
N LYS A 73 6.62 -8.11 5.77
CA LYS A 73 7.04 -8.74 7.03
C LYS A 73 8.26 -9.62 6.82
N GLU A 74 8.29 -10.41 5.75
CA GLU A 74 9.44 -11.25 5.43
C GLU A 74 10.66 -10.40 5.05
N SER A 75 10.44 -9.32 4.29
CA SER A 75 11.48 -8.34 3.95
C SER A 75 12.11 -7.71 5.19
N LEU A 76 11.29 -7.23 6.14
CA LEU A 76 11.76 -6.69 7.41
C LEU A 76 12.50 -7.73 8.26
N LYS A 77 12.02 -8.97 8.30
CA LYS A 77 12.75 -10.06 8.96
C LYS A 77 14.14 -10.24 8.37
N ARG A 78 14.25 -10.32 7.05
CA ARG A 78 15.55 -10.43 6.36
C ARG A 78 16.44 -9.23 6.65
N LEU A 79 15.88 -8.02 6.66
CA LEU A 79 16.60 -6.79 7.02
C LEU A 79 17.18 -6.89 8.43
N PHE A 80 16.39 -7.31 9.41
CA PHE A 80 16.85 -7.43 10.80
C PHE A 80 17.81 -8.60 11.03
N THR A 81 17.70 -9.70 10.27
CA THR A 81 18.65 -10.82 10.40
C THR A 81 19.99 -10.54 9.74
N THR A 82 19.99 -9.78 8.64
CA THR A 82 21.21 -9.49 7.88
C THR A 82 21.92 -8.25 8.38
N SER A 83 21.17 -7.27 8.92
CA SER A 83 21.77 -6.07 9.50
C SER A 83 22.23 -6.32 10.94
N ARG A 84 23.37 -5.75 11.34
CA ARG A 84 23.80 -5.70 12.75
C ARG A 84 23.23 -4.47 13.47
N GLN A 85 22.07 -4.00 13.04
CA GLN A 85 21.45 -2.77 13.56
C GLN A 85 20.80 -3.03 14.91
N ARG A 86 20.85 -2.02 15.79
CA ARG A 86 20.12 -2.05 17.06
C ARG A 86 18.65 -1.77 16.77
N VAL A 87 17.78 -2.58 17.36
CA VAL A 87 16.32 -2.39 17.30
C VAL A 87 15.83 -2.07 18.71
N CYS A 88 15.09 -0.96 18.85
CA CYS A 88 14.38 -0.61 20.07
C CYS A 88 12.92 -1.03 19.95
N LEU A 89 12.39 -1.75 20.93
CA LEU A 89 10.99 -2.14 20.96
C LEU A 89 10.26 -1.27 21.99
N THR A 90 9.12 -0.71 21.58
CA THR A 90 8.20 0.01 22.45
C THR A 90 6.87 -0.74 22.47
N THR A 91 6.25 -0.82 23.64
CA THR A 91 4.93 -1.44 23.80
C THR A 91 3.96 -0.41 24.31
N ASP A 92 2.82 -0.30 23.64
CA ASP A 92 1.69 0.48 24.08
C ASP A 92 0.54 -0.45 24.43
N THR A 93 -0.14 -0.19 25.55
CA THR A 93 -1.23 -1.04 26.04
C THR A 93 -2.38 -0.19 26.51
N TRP A 94 -3.59 -0.55 26.09
CA TRP A 94 -4.81 0.13 26.51
C TRP A 94 -5.98 -0.83 26.62
N THR A 95 -6.98 -0.45 27.42
CA THR A 95 -8.24 -1.18 27.54
C THR A 95 -9.32 -0.39 26.81
N SER A 96 -10.07 -1.02 25.91
CA SER A 96 -11.20 -0.38 25.24
C SER A 96 -12.40 -0.22 26.16
N LEU A 97 -13.37 0.59 25.73
CA LEU A 97 -14.66 0.74 26.40
C LEU A 97 -15.45 -0.58 26.52
N GLN A 98 -15.10 -1.58 25.71
CA GLN A 98 -15.70 -2.91 25.73
C GLN A 98 -14.96 -3.88 26.68
N ASN A 99 -14.07 -3.37 27.53
CA ASN A 99 -13.19 -4.14 28.41
C ASN A 99 -12.26 -5.12 27.66
N VAL A 100 -11.86 -4.78 26.43
CA VAL A 100 -10.89 -5.54 25.65
C VAL A 100 -9.52 -4.91 25.81
N ASN A 101 -8.52 -5.69 26.24
CA ASN A 101 -7.13 -5.24 26.34
C ASN A 101 -6.41 -5.37 25.00
N TYR A 102 -5.76 -4.30 24.57
CA TYR A 102 -4.93 -4.24 23.37
C TYR A 102 -3.48 -4.01 23.78
N MET A 103 -2.57 -4.63 23.04
CA MET A 103 -1.14 -4.39 23.12
C MET A 103 -0.60 -4.21 21.70
N VAL A 104 0.09 -3.10 21.46
CA VAL A 104 0.83 -2.85 20.24
C VAL A 104 2.31 -2.88 20.55
N VAL A 105 3.05 -3.65 19.75
CA VAL A 105 4.51 -3.65 19.76
C VAL A 105 5.00 -2.90 18.54
N LYS A 106 5.80 -1.85 18.75
CA LYS A 106 6.40 -1.02 17.70
C LYS A 106 7.92 -1.11 17.77
N SER A 107 8.54 -1.43 16.64
CA SER A 107 10.00 -1.46 16.49
C SER A 107 10.54 -0.19 15.87
N HIS A 108 11.59 0.38 16.46
CA HIS A 108 12.33 1.53 15.97
C HIS A 108 13.76 1.10 15.66
N PHE A 109 14.29 1.48 14.49
CA PHE A 109 15.64 1.16 14.06
C PHE A 109 16.17 2.25 13.13
N ILE A 110 17.51 2.35 13.02
CA ILE A 110 18.19 3.26 12.08
C ILE A 110 18.67 2.42 10.90
N ASN A 111 18.27 2.80 9.69
CA ASN A 111 18.67 2.11 8.46
C ASN A 111 20.02 2.65 7.93
N SER A 112 20.51 2.11 6.81
CA SER A 112 21.77 2.53 6.19
C SER A 112 21.69 3.85 5.42
N GLU A 113 20.49 4.40 5.23
CA GLU A 113 20.23 5.63 4.45
C GLU A 113 19.98 6.86 5.34
N TRP A 114 20.14 6.72 6.66
CA TRP A 114 20.03 7.82 7.63
C TRP A 114 21.11 8.90 7.43
#